data_AF-E6XIP9-F1
#
_entry.id   AF-E6XIP9-F1
#
_cell.length_a   1.000
_cell.length_b   1.000
_cell.length_c   1.000
_cell.angle_alpha   90.00
_cell.angle_beta   90.00
_cell.angle_gamma   90.00
#
_symmetry.space_group_name_H-M   'P 1'
#
loop_
_entity.id
_entity.type
_entity.pdbx_description
1 polymer ?
#
loop_
_entity_poly.entity_id
_entity_poly.type
_entity_poly.pdbx_seq_one_letter_code
_entity_poly.pdbx_strand_id
1 'polypeptide(L)'
;MARLGQQQLQLLENAFIKRSPKVKLTANWRAIYRELEVGELDGSEKYLCFAPKDFELLRQSVLALMGLDLRQLDFNVDRMAMSAKSHDEKLAKIRPEAEYVLMKYLGFGSSPTGISTRTSLRIPLDEAQKHCHELNVATILVVENLDVFDVIHQARLPQDLTNVMVIYRGSGHHSPIGVRHFLQAMADKLPIIAFTDLDPAGLQIAHTLTGVTHWLVPQLALTAPAELLAIAQINSTDDFDKQAKQAKYLQNAELKHWQKLAVWLNQHRISIKQQHLLHHRLELVLLAYS
;
A
#
# COMPACT_ATOMS: atom_id res chain seq x y z
N MET A 1 -28.34 -10.50 -4.36
CA MET A 1 -28.41 -11.41 -3.19
C MET A 1 -27.43 -10.89 -2.15
N ALA A 2 -27.90 -10.66 -0.93
CA ALA A 2 -27.10 -9.99 0.11
C ALA A 2 -26.23 -11.03 0.83
N ARG A 3 -24.96 -11.16 0.42
CA ARG A 3 -24.02 -12.11 1.01
C ARG A 3 -23.62 -11.70 2.43
N LEU A 4 -23.47 -12.69 3.33
CA LEU A 4 -22.82 -12.48 4.63
C LEU A 4 -21.34 -12.17 4.41
N GLY A 5 -20.86 -11.06 4.96
CA GLY A 5 -19.45 -10.68 4.98
C GLY A 5 -18.69 -11.28 6.15
N GLN A 6 -17.37 -11.08 6.15
CA GLN A 6 -16.45 -11.64 7.15
C GLN A 6 -16.83 -11.29 8.60
N GLN A 7 -17.29 -10.06 8.84
CA GLN A 7 -17.70 -9.62 10.19
C GLN A 7 -18.93 -10.37 10.68
N GLN A 8 -19.90 -10.67 9.81
CA GLN A 8 -21.09 -11.44 10.16
C GLN A 8 -20.75 -12.91 10.41
N LEU A 9 -19.85 -13.49 9.62
CA LEU A 9 -19.37 -14.86 9.83
C LEU A 9 -18.60 -15.02 11.14
N GLN A 10 -17.76 -14.05 11.53
CA GLN A 10 -17.08 -14.07 12.83
C GLN A 10 -18.06 -13.95 14.00
N LEU A 11 -19.14 -13.17 13.86
CA LEU A 11 -20.19 -13.11 14.88
C LEU A 11 -20.94 -14.44 15.00
N LEU A 12 -21.26 -15.08 13.88
CA LEU A 12 -21.86 -16.41 13.81
C LEU A 12 -20.98 -17.48 14.44
N GLU A 13 -19.69 -17.50 14.11
CA GLU A 13 -18.69 -18.40 14.69
C GLU A 13 -18.67 -18.30 16.21
N ASN A 14 -18.55 -17.06 16.72
CA ASN A 14 -18.50 -16.80 18.15
C ASN A 14 -19.77 -17.27 18.86
N ALA A 15 -20.96 -17.01 18.29
CA ALA A 15 -22.23 -17.45 18.85
C ALA A 15 -22.37 -18.97 18.82
N PHE A 16 -21.92 -19.61 17.73
CA PHE A 16 -21.94 -21.06 17.53
C PHE A 16 -21.01 -21.78 18.51
N ILE A 17 -19.75 -21.37 18.61
CA ILE A 17 -18.75 -21.94 19.52
C ILE A 17 -19.19 -21.78 20.98
N LYS A 18 -19.61 -20.57 21.37
CA LYS A 18 -20.01 -20.28 22.75
C LYS A 18 -21.42 -20.78 23.10
N ARG A 19 -22.16 -21.33 22.13
CA ARG A 19 -23.57 -21.71 22.27
C ARG A 19 -24.40 -20.60 22.91
N SER A 20 -24.21 -19.38 22.43
CA SER A 20 -24.82 -18.17 23.02
C SER A 20 -26.35 -18.23 22.84
N PRO A 21 -27.14 -18.42 23.91
CA PRO A 21 -28.59 -18.66 23.77
C PRO A 21 -29.37 -17.40 23.37
N LYS A 22 -28.75 -16.22 23.49
CA LYS A 22 -29.31 -14.94 23.08
C LYS A 22 -28.21 -13.98 22.67
N VAL A 23 -28.48 -13.18 21.65
CA VAL A 23 -27.59 -12.13 21.16
C VAL A 23 -28.36 -10.83 20.94
N LYS A 24 -27.74 -9.68 21.20
CA LYS A 24 -28.37 -8.38 20.97
C LYS A 24 -28.56 -8.15 19.47
N LEU A 25 -29.75 -7.72 19.07
CA LEU A 25 -30.14 -7.53 17.67
C LEU A 25 -29.53 -6.25 17.07
N THR A 26 -28.23 -6.28 16.80
CA THR A 26 -27.48 -5.22 16.10
C THR A 26 -27.75 -5.26 14.59
N ALA A 27 -27.29 -4.26 13.84
CA ALA A 27 -27.41 -4.24 12.38
C ALA A 27 -26.83 -5.51 11.72
N ASN A 28 -25.70 -6.03 12.22
CA ASN A 28 -25.11 -7.28 11.73
C ASN A 28 -25.98 -8.50 12.04
N TRP A 29 -26.52 -8.60 13.26
CA TRP A 29 -27.41 -9.71 13.64
C TRP A 29 -28.77 -9.66 12.92
N ARG A 30 -29.29 -8.46 12.60
CA ARG A 30 -30.47 -8.33 11.71
C ARG A 30 -30.18 -8.83 10.31
N ALA A 31 -29.01 -8.51 9.76
CA ALA A 31 -28.60 -8.99 8.45
C ALA A 31 -28.41 -10.51 8.44
N ILE A 32 -27.81 -11.09 9.50
CA ILE A 32 -27.68 -12.53 9.69
C ILE A 32 -29.06 -13.19 9.77
N TYR A 33 -29.96 -12.67 10.62
CA TYR A 33 -31.30 -13.21 10.79
C TYR A 33 -32.11 -13.16 9.49
N ARG A 34 -32.03 -12.07 8.73
CA ARG A 34 -32.69 -11.94 7.43
C ARG A 34 -32.19 -12.94 6.40
N GLU A 35 -30.91 -13.33 6.48
CA GLU A 35 -30.32 -14.23 5.48
C GLU A 35 -30.48 -15.71 5.86
N LEU A 36 -30.38 -16.04 7.15
CA LEU A 36 -30.41 -17.42 7.63
C LEU A 36 -31.78 -17.86 8.14
N GLU A 37 -32.60 -16.92 8.62
CA GLU A 37 -33.92 -17.16 9.22
C GLU A 37 -33.91 -18.21 10.35
N VAL A 38 -32.82 -18.25 11.13
CA VAL A 38 -32.63 -19.17 12.26
C VAL A 38 -32.72 -18.42 13.58
N GLY A 39 -33.44 -19.00 14.55
CA GLY A 39 -33.72 -18.41 15.86
C GLY A 39 -35.03 -17.63 15.88
N GLU A 40 -35.35 -17.04 17.03
CA GLU A 40 -36.59 -16.27 17.24
C GLU A 40 -36.28 -14.92 17.90
N LEU A 41 -36.99 -13.87 17.51
CA LEU A 41 -36.90 -12.58 18.18
C LEU A 41 -37.59 -12.65 19.54
N ASP A 42 -37.01 -12.01 20.55
CA ASP A 42 -37.68 -11.84 21.83
C ASP A 42 -38.90 -10.92 21.70
N GLY A 43 -39.83 -10.95 22.66
CA GLY A 43 -41.06 -10.15 22.59
C GLY A 43 -40.85 -8.62 22.55
N SER A 44 -39.61 -8.15 22.81
CA SER A 44 -39.23 -6.74 22.67
C SER A 44 -38.46 -6.41 21.38
N GLU A 45 -38.21 -7.42 20.53
CA GLU A 45 -37.39 -7.37 19.31
C GLU A 45 -36.00 -6.75 19.49
N LYS A 46 -35.44 -6.88 20.70
CA LYS A 46 -34.10 -6.40 21.06
C LYS A 46 -33.05 -7.50 20.99
N TYR A 47 -33.48 -8.76 21.04
CA TYR A 47 -32.62 -9.92 21.07
C TYR A 47 -33.08 -10.97 20.07
N LEU A 48 -32.10 -11.66 19.49
CA LEU A 48 -32.31 -12.91 18.76
C LEU A 48 -31.95 -14.06 19.69
N CYS A 49 -32.89 -14.97 19.90
CA CYS A 49 -32.80 -16.10 20.81
C CYS A 49 -32.62 -17.40 20.01
N PHE A 50 -31.79 -18.31 20.53
CA PHE A 50 -31.46 -19.57 19.90
C PHE A 50 -31.77 -20.75 20.82
N ALA A 51 -32.53 -21.70 20.31
CA ALA A 51 -32.67 -23.03 20.90
C ALA A 51 -31.44 -23.90 20.59
N PRO A 52 -31.20 -24.98 21.35
CA PRO A 52 -30.05 -25.87 21.11
C PRO A 52 -29.95 -26.43 19.67
N LYS A 53 -31.10 -26.69 19.03
CA LYS A 53 -31.19 -27.16 17.63
C LYS A 53 -30.74 -26.09 16.62
N ASP A 54 -30.91 -24.81 16.95
CA ASP A 54 -30.69 -23.70 16.03
C ASP A 54 -29.21 -23.54 15.70
N PHE A 55 -28.30 -23.91 16.60
CA PHE A 55 -26.87 -23.85 16.30
C PHE A 55 -26.44 -24.80 15.18
N GLU A 56 -27.04 -25.99 15.09
CA GLU A 56 -26.74 -26.89 13.98
C GLU A 56 -27.37 -26.38 12.68
N LEU A 57 -28.56 -25.77 12.75
CA LEU A 57 -29.17 -25.07 11.62
C LEU A 57 -28.30 -23.90 11.14
N LEU A 58 -27.78 -23.06 12.04
CA LEU A 58 -26.84 -21.99 11.69
C LEU A 58 -25.62 -22.52 10.95
N ARG A 59 -25.02 -23.60 11.43
CA ARG A 59 -23.86 -24.24 10.78
C ARG A 59 -24.22 -24.75 9.38
N GLN A 60 -25.33 -25.48 9.26
CA GLN A 60 -25.76 -26.06 7.99
C GLN A 60 -26.13 -24.96 6.98
N SER A 61 -26.81 -23.90 7.41
CA SER A 61 -27.16 -22.78 6.54
C SER A 61 -25.93 -22.04 6.04
N VAL A 62 -24.94 -21.78 6.91
CA VAL A 62 -23.66 -21.17 6.48
C VAL A 62 -22.88 -22.09 5.54
N LEU A 63 -22.85 -23.39 5.81
CA LEU A 63 -22.18 -24.36 4.94
C LEU A 63 -22.84 -24.44 3.56
N ALA A 64 -24.17 -24.48 3.51
CA ALA A 64 -24.92 -24.54 2.26
C ALA A 64 -24.82 -23.23 1.46
N LEU A 65 -24.93 -22.08 2.13
CA LEU A 65 -24.88 -20.78 1.48
C LEU A 65 -23.46 -20.43 1.04
N MET A 66 -22.43 -20.76 1.82
CA MET A 66 -21.09 -20.22 1.66
C MET A 66 -19.98 -21.25 1.46
N GLY A 67 -20.24 -22.54 1.63
CA GLY A 67 -19.23 -23.60 1.60
C GLY A 67 -18.37 -23.70 2.87
N LEU A 68 -18.59 -22.81 3.85
CA LEU A 68 -17.77 -22.68 5.04
C LEU A 68 -18.37 -23.37 6.26
N ASP A 69 -17.55 -24.08 7.05
CA ASP A 69 -17.98 -24.68 8.31
C ASP A 69 -17.64 -23.76 9.50
N LEU A 70 -18.64 -23.38 10.29
CA LEU A 70 -18.49 -22.57 11.51
C LEU A 70 -17.58 -23.21 12.58
N ARG A 71 -17.24 -24.50 12.46
CA ARG A 71 -16.29 -25.17 13.35
C ARG A 71 -14.82 -24.82 13.05
N GLN A 72 -14.54 -24.41 11.81
CA GLN A 72 -13.19 -24.23 11.28
C GLN A 72 -13.15 -23.04 10.32
N LEU A 73 -13.66 -21.89 10.75
CA LEU A 73 -13.52 -20.68 9.96
C LEU A 73 -12.08 -20.20 10.02
N ASP A 74 -11.40 -20.27 8.88
CA ASP A 74 -10.08 -19.70 8.72
C ASP A 74 -10.07 -18.79 7.49
N PHE A 75 -10.00 -17.50 7.76
CA PHE A 75 -9.86 -16.46 6.75
C PHE A 75 -8.41 -16.07 6.51
N ASN A 76 -7.44 -16.55 7.31
CA ASN A 76 -6.02 -16.24 7.16
C ASN A 76 -5.35 -17.08 6.06
N VAL A 77 -6.04 -17.22 4.93
CA VAL A 77 -5.54 -17.90 3.73
C VAL A 77 -5.60 -16.93 2.55
N ASP A 78 -4.94 -17.29 1.44
CA ASP A 78 -5.06 -16.55 0.18
C ASP A 78 -6.38 -16.84 -0.53
N ARG A 79 -6.65 -16.10 -1.63
CA ARG A 79 -7.88 -16.28 -2.42
C ARG A 79 -7.99 -17.64 -3.10
N MET A 80 -6.87 -18.24 -3.50
CA MET A 80 -6.85 -19.54 -4.17
C MET A 80 -7.23 -20.65 -3.20
N ALA A 81 -6.65 -20.65 -2.00
CA ALA A 81 -7.02 -21.53 -0.90
C ALA A 81 -8.47 -21.30 -0.43
N MET A 82 -8.94 -20.05 -0.40
CA MET A 82 -10.35 -19.75 -0.12
C MET A 82 -11.30 -20.31 -1.18
N SER A 83 -10.93 -20.28 -2.46
CA SER A 83 -11.79 -20.78 -3.55
C SER A 83 -12.11 -22.28 -3.43
N ALA A 84 -11.22 -23.05 -2.81
CA ALA A 84 -11.46 -24.46 -2.50
C ALA A 84 -12.47 -24.67 -1.37
N LYS A 85 -12.71 -23.65 -0.53
CA LYS A 85 -13.58 -23.71 0.64
C LYS A 85 -14.88 -22.90 0.48
N SER A 86 -14.89 -21.86 -0.34
CA SER A 86 -16.03 -20.96 -0.51
C SER A 86 -16.12 -20.44 -1.93
N HIS A 87 -17.36 -20.20 -2.37
CA HIS A 87 -17.65 -19.52 -3.64
C HIS A 87 -17.40 -17.99 -3.58
N ASP A 88 -17.05 -17.46 -2.41
CA ASP A 88 -16.67 -16.05 -2.24
C ASP A 88 -15.20 -15.95 -1.79
N GLU A 89 -14.29 -16.04 -2.76
CA GLU A 89 -12.85 -15.92 -2.54
C GLU A 89 -12.43 -14.58 -1.89
N LYS A 90 -13.29 -13.55 -1.89
CA LYS A 90 -13.01 -12.26 -1.26
C LYS A 90 -13.02 -12.31 0.27
N LEU A 91 -13.45 -13.42 0.86
CA LEU A 91 -13.35 -13.68 2.31
C LEU A 91 -11.92 -13.96 2.78
N ALA A 92 -10.98 -14.21 1.86
CA ALA A 92 -9.56 -14.34 2.15
C ALA A 92 -8.98 -13.05 2.72
N LYS A 93 -8.26 -13.17 3.83
CA LYS A 93 -7.61 -12.04 4.50
C LYS A 93 -6.22 -11.76 3.91
N ILE A 94 -5.53 -12.79 3.40
CA ILE A 94 -4.25 -12.60 2.71
C ILE A 94 -4.55 -12.05 1.32
N ARG A 95 -4.20 -10.78 1.13
CA ARG A 95 -4.26 -10.14 -0.18
C ARG A 95 -3.07 -10.63 -1.00
N PRO A 96 -3.27 -11.16 -2.22
CA PRO A 96 -2.17 -11.60 -3.08
C PRO A 96 -1.09 -10.53 -3.29
N GLU A 97 -1.42 -9.26 -3.13
CA GLU A 97 -0.49 -8.13 -3.30
C GLU A 97 0.41 -7.90 -2.08
N ALA A 98 0.18 -8.55 -0.93
CA ALA A 98 1.01 -8.41 0.26
C ALA A 98 2.34 -9.17 0.19
N GLU A 99 2.46 -10.12 -0.76
CA GLU A 99 3.63 -10.98 -0.95
C GLU A 99 4.38 -10.69 -2.25
N TYR A 100 4.06 -9.57 -2.92
CA TYR A 100 4.66 -9.22 -4.19
C TYR A 100 5.04 -7.74 -4.22
N VAL A 101 6.02 -7.43 -5.05
CA VAL A 101 6.35 -6.05 -5.45
C VAL A 101 6.24 -5.91 -6.96
N LEU A 102 5.90 -4.70 -7.40
CA LEU A 102 5.99 -4.31 -8.81
C LEU A 102 7.32 -3.57 -9.01
N MET A 103 8.18 -4.09 -9.88
CA MET A 103 9.54 -3.59 -10.02
C MET A 103 10.06 -3.52 -11.46
N LYS A 104 11.15 -2.77 -11.64
CA LYS A 104 11.92 -2.61 -12.88
C LYS A 104 13.42 -2.56 -12.57
N TYR A 105 14.24 -2.72 -13.60
CA TYR A 105 15.69 -2.52 -13.53
C TYR A 105 16.11 -1.30 -14.34
N LEU A 106 17.01 -0.48 -13.79
CA LEU A 106 17.65 0.66 -14.47
C LEU A 106 19.15 0.66 -14.23
N GLY A 107 19.91 1.23 -15.18
CA GLY A 107 21.35 1.46 -14.98
C GLY A 107 22.23 0.21 -14.99
N PHE A 108 21.72 -0.92 -15.48
CA PHE A 108 22.52 -2.13 -15.73
C PHE A 108 23.15 -2.07 -17.12
N GLY A 109 24.40 -2.53 -17.25
CA GLY A 109 25.11 -2.56 -18.54
C GLY A 109 24.45 -3.44 -19.60
N SER A 110 23.68 -4.44 -19.19
CA SER A 110 22.78 -5.22 -20.05
C SER A 110 21.50 -5.53 -19.27
N SER A 111 20.37 -5.77 -19.96
CA SER A 111 19.10 -6.08 -19.28
C SER A 111 19.23 -7.40 -18.50
N PRO A 112 19.09 -7.39 -17.16
CA PRO A 112 19.33 -8.58 -16.34
C PRO A 112 18.43 -9.78 -16.69
N THR A 113 17.25 -9.51 -17.22
CA THR A 113 16.24 -10.52 -17.55
C THR A 113 15.97 -10.64 -19.05
N GLY A 114 16.70 -9.89 -19.89
CA GLY A 114 16.40 -9.77 -21.32
C GLY A 114 15.10 -9.01 -21.61
N ILE A 115 14.52 -8.36 -20.61
CA ILE A 115 13.24 -7.64 -20.70
C ILE A 115 13.50 -6.14 -20.88
N SER A 116 12.66 -5.47 -21.65
CA SER A 116 12.75 -4.02 -21.87
C SER A 116 12.59 -3.24 -20.57
N THR A 117 13.30 -2.11 -20.43
CA THR A 117 13.12 -1.14 -19.31
C THR A 117 11.71 -0.54 -19.25
N ARG A 118 10.93 -0.67 -20.34
CA ARG A 118 9.53 -0.26 -20.41
C ARG A 118 8.58 -1.27 -19.75
N THR A 119 8.99 -2.53 -19.60
CA THR A 119 8.19 -3.57 -18.95
C THR A 119 8.41 -3.52 -17.44
N SER A 120 7.42 -3.94 -16.65
CA SER A 120 7.51 -4.12 -15.20
C SER A 120 7.27 -5.57 -14.83
N LEU A 121 7.85 -5.99 -13.70
CA LEU A 121 7.75 -7.34 -13.17
C LEU A 121 6.96 -7.30 -11.86
N ARG A 122 5.92 -8.13 -11.76
CA ARG A 122 5.28 -8.44 -10.48
C ARG A 122 5.93 -9.71 -9.96
N ILE A 123 6.71 -9.60 -8.89
CA ILE A 123 7.57 -10.69 -8.42
C ILE A 123 7.35 -10.94 -6.91
N PRO A 124 7.42 -12.20 -6.44
CA PRO A 124 7.41 -12.52 -5.02
C PRO A 124 8.52 -11.79 -4.23
N LEU A 125 8.29 -11.52 -2.93
CA LEU A 125 9.25 -10.78 -2.10
C LEU A 125 10.59 -11.49 -1.93
N ASP A 126 10.59 -12.82 -1.82
CA ASP A 126 11.78 -13.64 -1.66
C ASP A 126 12.64 -13.66 -2.93
N GLU A 127 12.00 -13.80 -4.10
CA GLU A 127 12.68 -13.67 -5.39
C GLU A 127 13.24 -12.25 -5.61
N ALA A 128 12.50 -11.19 -5.25
CA ALA A 128 13.01 -9.82 -5.33
C ALA A 128 14.27 -9.63 -4.47
N GLN A 129 14.28 -10.18 -3.24
CA GLN A 129 15.44 -10.12 -2.35
C GLN A 129 16.63 -10.91 -2.92
N LYS A 130 16.37 -12.06 -3.52
CA LYS A 130 17.38 -12.87 -4.20
C LYS A 130 18.00 -12.11 -5.38
N HIS A 131 17.18 -11.45 -6.19
CA HIS A 131 17.64 -10.58 -7.28
C HIS A 131 18.53 -9.44 -6.81
N CYS A 132 18.26 -8.84 -5.63
CA CYS A 132 19.15 -7.83 -5.07
C CYS A 132 20.60 -8.33 -4.94
N HIS A 133 20.76 -9.57 -4.49
CA HIS A 133 22.07 -10.18 -4.32
C HIS A 133 22.67 -10.66 -5.65
N GLU A 134 21.95 -11.48 -6.41
CA GLU A 134 22.47 -12.14 -7.61
C GLU A 134 22.80 -11.16 -8.75
N LEU A 135 22.04 -10.06 -8.84
CA LEU A 135 22.25 -9.05 -9.87
C LEU A 135 23.18 -7.92 -9.41
N ASN A 136 23.70 -7.97 -8.18
CA ASN A 136 24.48 -6.88 -7.58
C ASN A 136 23.75 -5.54 -7.67
N VAL A 137 22.48 -5.51 -7.22
CA VAL A 137 21.71 -4.27 -7.11
C VAL A 137 22.44 -3.33 -6.16
N ALA A 138 22.72 -2.11 -6.61
CA ALA A 138 23.43 -1.13 -5.80
C ALA A 138 22.47 -0.28 -4.95
N THR A 139 21.23 -0.09 -5.38
CA THR A 139 20.23 0.72 -4.65
C THR A 139 18.80 0.35 -5.03
N ILE A 140 17.87 0.67 -4.14
CA ILE A 140 16.43 0.54 -4.36
C ILE A 140 15.83 1.94 -4.52
N LEU A 141 15.20 2.20 -5.66
CA LEU A 141 14.49 3.45 -5.94
C LEU A 141 12.98 3.24 -5.82
N VAL A 142 12.34 3.83 -4.83
CA VAL A 142 10.90 3.70 -4.59
C VAL A 142 10.16 4.88 -5.21
N VAL A 143 9.30 4.61 -6.19
CA VAL A 143 8.56 5.61 -6.96
C VAL A 143 7.12 5.71 -6.48
N GLU A 144 6.65 6.93 -6.21
CA GLU A 144 5.31 7.19 -5.69
C GLU A 144 4.18 6.93 -6.68
N ASN A 145 4.29 7.49 -7.89
CA ASN A 145 3.22 7.48 -8.88
C ASN A 145 3.45 6.38 -9.93
N LEU A 146 2.37 5.66 -10.30
CA LEU A 146 2.46 4.48 -11.18
C LEU A 146 2.86 4.86 -12.61
N ASP A 147 2.28 5.93 -13.13
CA ASP A 147 2.60 6.48 -14.45
C ASP A 147 4.07 6.92 -14.52
N VAL A 148 4.58 7.58 -13.48
CA VAL A 148 6.00 7.96 -13.37
C VAL A 148 6.88 6.72 -13.29
N PHE A 149 6.47 5.69 -12.56
CA PHE A 149 7.16 4.40 -12.51
C PHE A 149 7.23 3.75 -13.91
N ASP A 150 6.17 3.82 -14.71
CA ASP A 150 6.15 3.25 -16.06
C ASP A 150 7.14 3.95 -17.00
N VAL A 151 7.28 5.27 -16.87
CA VAL A 151 8.19 6.09 -17.69
C VAL A 151 9.49 6.48 -16.99
N ILE A 152 9.85 5.83 -15.88
CA ILE A 152 11.01 6.21 -15.05
C ILE A 152 12.35 6.23 -15.83
N HIS A 153 12.45 5.43 -16.89
CA HIS A 153 13.60 5.40 -17.81
C HIS A 153 13.84 6.73 -18.54
N GLN A 154 12.89 7.66 -18.50
CA GLN A 154 13.01 9.01 -19.07
C GLN A 154 13.52 10.04 -18.04
N ALA A 155 13.55 9.69 -16.75
CA ALA A 155 14.03 10.58 -15.71
C ALA A 155 15.54 10.81 -15.85
N ARG A 156 15.98 12.05 -15.61
CA ARG A 156 17.40 12.39 -15.54
C ARG A 156 17.95 12.10 -14.16
N LEU A 157 18.21 10.82 -13.93
CA LEU A 157 18.80 10.33 -12.69
C LEU A 157 20.30 10.71 -12.61
N PRO A 158 20.86 10.85 -11.39
CA PRO A 158 22.30 11.00 -11.20
C PRO A 158 23.07 9.88 -11.94
N GLN A 159 24.15 10.24 -12.62
CA GLN A 159 24.92 9.30 -13.44
C GLN A 159 25.50 8.13 -12.63
N ASP A 160 25.79 8.35 -11.35
CA ASP A 160 26.32 7.32 -10.45
C ASP A 160 25.26 6.31 -9.99
N LEU A 161 23.97 6.55 -10.26
CA LEU A 161 22.90 5.58 -10.00
C LEU A 161 22.91 4.48 -11.06
N THR A 162 23.73 3.47 -10.81
CA THR A 162 23.82 2.24 -11.59
C THR A 162 23.18 1.07 -10.84
N ASN A 163 22.84 -0.02 -11.56
CA ASN A 163 22.24 -1.24 -11.00
C ASN A 163 21.07 -0.98 -10.03
N VAL A 164 20.12 -0.14 -10.45
CA VAL A 164 18.98 0.31 -9.64
C VAL A 164 17.82 -0.67 -9.77
N MET A 165 17.32 -1.16 -8.65
CA MET A 165 16.00 -1.80 -8.57
C MET A 165 14.95 -0.74 -8.31
N VAL A 166 14.09 -0.45 -9.29
CA VAL A 166 12.99 0.50 -9.13
C VAL A 166 11.76 -0.24 -8.65
N ILE A 167 11.11 0.24 -7.59
CA ILE A 167 9.90 -0.35 -7.02
C ILE A 167 8.78 0.69 -7.02
N TYR A 168 7.61 0.31 -7.51
CA TYR A 168 6.41 1.13 -7.32
C TYR A 168 5.93 1.00 -5.87
N ARG A 169 5.71 2.13 -5.19
CA ARG A 169 5.36 2.12 -3.75
C ARG A 169 4.03 1.43 -3.41
N GLY A 170 3.14 1.28 -4.40
CA GLY A 170 1.78 0.81 -4.23
C GLY A 170 0.70 1.92 -4.16
N SER A 171 -0.54 1.52 -4.37
CA SER A 171 -1.76 2.33 -4.22
C SER A 171 -2.93 1.44 -3.81
N GLY A 172 -4.16 1.94 -3.79
CA GLY A 172 -5.34 1.13 -3.44
C GLY A 172 -5.45 -0.20 -4.22
N HIS A 173 -4.95 -0.24 -5.46
CA HIS A 173 -4.92 -1.45 -6.32
C HIS A 173 -3.63 -2.29 -6.17
N HIS A 174 -2.56 -1.73 -5.63
CA HIS A 174 -1.27 -2.41 -5.41
C HIS A 174 -0.86 -2.27 -3.95
N SER A 175 -1.01 -3.32 -3.15
CA SER A 175 -0.85 -3.24 -1.69
C SER A 175 0.53 -2.67 -1.28
N PRO A 176 0.58 -1.55 -0.54
CA PRO A 176 1.82 -1.01 0.02
C PRO A 176 2.49 -1.95 1.05
N ILE A 177 1.78 -3.00 1.50
CA ILE A 177 2.26 -3.95 2.50
C ILE A 177 3.46 -4.75 1.98
N GLY A 178 3.40 -5.24 0.74
CA GLY A 178 4.50 -6.02 0.15
C GLY A 178 5.77 -5.19 0.03
N VAL A 179 5.64 -3.93 -0.44
CA VAL A 179 6.75 -2.97 -0.48
C VAL A 179 7.30 -2.74 0.93
N ARG A 180 6.45 -2.51 1.93
CA ARG A 180 6.92 -2.33 3.32
C ARG A 180 7.73 -3.52 3.83
N HIS A 181 7.24 -4.75 3.63
CA HIS A 181 7.97 -5.95 4.04
C HIS A 181 9.31 -6.10 3.31
N PHE A 182 9.33 -5.83 2.01
CA PHE A 182 10.55 -5.83 1.22
C PHE A 182 11.56 -4.80 1.75
N LEU A 183 11.14 -3.55 1.96
CA LEU A 183 12.02 -2.49 2.46
C LEU A 183 12.50 -2.76 3.89
N GLN A 184 11.68 -3.38 4.74
CA GLN A 184 12.13 -3.84 6.06
C GLN A 184 13.25 -4.88 5.96
N ALA A 185 13.14 -5.81 5.01
CA ALA A 185 14.17 -6.84 4.80
C ALA A 185 15.47 -6.28 4.20
N MET A 186 15.37 -5.18 3.43
CA MET A 186 16.49 -4.53 2.73
C MET A 186 17.07 -3.32 3.47
N ALA A 187 16.41 -2.85 4.53
CA ALA A 187 16.93 -1.82 5.41
C ALA A 187 18.34 -2.21 5.89
N ASP A 188 19.23 -1.23 5.95
CA ASP A 188 20.65 -1.38 6.30
C ASP A 188 21.52 -2.24 5.35
N LYS A 189 20.92 -2.90 4.34
CA LYS A 189 21.66 -3.70 3.34
C LYS A 189 21.93 -2.91 2.06
N LEU A 190 20.96 -2.10 1.63
CA LEU A 190 21.04 -1.29 0.43
C LEU A 190 20.52 0.13 0.70
N PRO A 191 21.10 1.16 0.07
CA PRO A 191 20.50 2.47 0.06
C PRO A 191 19.10 2.42 -0.54
N ILE A 192 18.11 2.91 0.22
CA ILE A 192 16.74 3.09 -0.24
C ILE A 192 16.53 4.58 -0.55
N ILE A 193 16.12 4.87 -1.78
CA ILE A 193 15.91 6.23 -2.29
C ILE A 193 14.41 6.41 -2.52
N ALA A 194 13.82 7.44 -1.92
CA ALA A 194 12.45 7.82 -2.24
C ALA A 194 12.44 8.75 -3.46
N PHE A 195 11.56 8.51 -4.41
CA PHE A 195 11.20 9.44 -5.47
C PHE A 195 9.69 9.67 -5.43
N THR A 196 9.33 10.84 -4.92
CA THR A 196 7.95 11.27 -4.63
C THR A 196 7.70 12.62 -5.28
N ASP A 197 6.46 13.11 -5.20
CA ASP A 197 6.19 14.51 -5.51
C ASP A 197 7.07 15.43 -4.64
N LEU A 198 7.46 16.59 -5.19
CA LEU A 198 8.17 17.64 -4.46
C LEU A 198 7.12 18.53 -3.77
N ASP A 199 6.56 18.01 -2.69
CA ASP A 199 5.51 18.64 -1.89
C ASP A 199 5.48 18.09 -0.46
N PRO A 200 4.71 18.67 0.48
CA PRO A 200 4.58 18.13 1.84
C PRO A 200 4.14 16.66 1.91
N ALA A 201 3.24 16.20 1.04
CA ALA A 201 2.79 14.81 1.03
C ALA A 201 3.89 13.85 0.60
N GLY A 202 4.58 14.16 -0.49
CA GLY A 202 5.71 13.41 -1.00
C GLY A 202 6.85 13.34 0.01
N LEU A 203 7.19 14.46 0.68
CA LEU A 203 8.17 14.46 1.75
C LEU A 203 7.73 13.61 2.94
N GLN A 204 6.46 13.65 3.35
CA GLN A 204 5.96 12.75 4.40
C GLN A 204 6.07 11.28 3.97
N ILE A 205 5.76 10.95 2.72
CA ILE A 205 5.89 9.60 2.18
C ILE A 205 7.36 9.17 2.24
N ALA A 206 8.28 9.99 1.75
CA ALA A 206 9.71 9.73 1.80
C ALA A 206 10.17 9.50 3.24
N HIS A 207 9.80 10.38 4.18
CA HIS A 207 10.21 10.31 5.58
C HIS A 207 9.64 9.09 6.34
N THR A 208 8.44 8.64 5.97
CA THR A 208 7.80 7.47 6.61
C THR A 208 8.17 6.14 5.95
N LEU A 209 8.91 6.18 4.84
CA LEU A 209 9.38 5.00 4.15
C LEU A 209 10.46 4.30 4.98
N THR A 210 10.31 2.99 5.18
CA THR A 210 11.25 2.21 6.00
C THR A 210 12.64 2.17 5.37
N GLY A 211 13.67 2.50 6.16
CA GLY A 211 15.08 2.40 5.75
C GLY A 211 15.51 3.43 4.71
N VAL A 212 14.72 4.48 4.47
CA VAL A 212 15.07 5.52 3.51
C VAL A 212 16.40 6.19 3.89
N THR A 213 17.25 6.40 2.90
CA THR A 213 18.57 7.02 3.04
C THR A 213 18.66 8.34 2.28
N HIS A 214 17.94 8.45 1.17
CA HIS A 214 17.97 9.63 0.31
C HIS A 214 16.59 9.95 -0.25
N TRP A 215 16.40 11.22 -0.58
CA TRP A 215 15.26 11.71 -1.35
C TRP A 215 15.76 12.24 -2.69
N LEU A 216 15.14 11.76 -3.78
CA LEU A 216 15.46 12.20 -5.12
C LEU A 216 14.67 13.48 -5.44
N VAL A 217 15.37 14.60 -5.61
CA VAL A 217 14.79 15.93 -5.78
C VAL A 217 15.40 16.64 -6.99
N PRO A 218 14.71 17.62 -7.62
CA PRO A 218 15.32 18.38 -8.71
C PRO A 218 16.48 19.24 -8.18
N GLN A 219 17.60 19.24 -8.89
CA GLN A 219 18.80 20.00 -8.53
C GLN A 219 18.49 21.49 -8.31
N LEU A 220 17.63 22.06 -9.15
CA LEU A 220 17.21 23.46 -9.05
C LEU A 220 16.54 23.79 -7.71
N ALA A 221 15.87 22.85 -7.06
CA ALA A 221 15.32 23.10 -5.72
C ALA A 221 16.40 23.33 -4.66
N LEU A 222 17.63 22.90 -4.91
CA LEU A 222 18.77 23.07 -4.02
C LEU A 222 19.67 24.24 -4.44
N THR A 223 19.85 24.45 -5.74
CA THR A 223 20.84 25.41 -6.28
C THR A 223 20.22 26.72 -6.76
N ALA A 224 19.02 26.69 -7.34
CA ALA A 224 18.36 27.87 -7.92
C ALA A 224 16.82 27.79 -7.78
N PRO A 225 16.27 27.86 -6.56
CA PRO A 225 14.83 27.64 -6.34
C PRO A 225 13.94 28.65 -7.09
N ALA A 226 14.42 29.88 -7.27
CA ALA A 226 13.71 30.90 -8.05
C ALA A 226 13.56 30.52 -9.53
N GLU A 227 14.59 29.88 -10.12
CA GLU A 227 14.53 29.40 -11.50
C GLU A 227 13.57 28.22 -11.63
N LEU A 228 13.55 27.32 -10.66
CA LEU A 228 12.57 26.23 -10.61
C LEU A 228 11.15 26.79 -10.63
N LEU A 229 10.85 27.78 -9.79
CA LEU A 229 9.52 28.38 -9.69
C LEU A 229 9.16 29.31 -10.87
N ALA A 230 10.13 29.72 -11.67
CA ALA A 230 9.89 30.47 -12.89
C ALA A 230 9.35 29.58 -14.04
N ILE A 231 9.45 28.26 -13.92
CA ILE A 231 8.87 27.34 -14.90
C ILE A 231 7.34 27.45 -14.86
N ALA A 232 6.76 27.84 -15.99
CA ALA A 232 5.32 28.06 -16.08
C ALA A 232 4.54 26.79 -15.70
N GLN A 233 3.52 26.95 -14.83
CA GLN A 233 2.61 25.90 -14.39
C GLN A 233 3.27 24.71 -13.67
N ILE A 234 4.52 24.84 -13.20
CA ILE A 234 5.20 23.74 -12.52
C ILE A 234 4.63 23.47 -11.12
N ASN A 235 4.12 24.52 -10.46
CA ASN A 235 3.70 24.52 -9.07
C ASN A 235 2.19 24.70 -8.93
N SER A 236 1.56 23.96 -8.00
CA SER A 236 0.14 24.05 -7.68
C SER A 236 -0.07 24.45 -6.22
N THR A 237 -0.39 25.72 -5.96
CA THR A 237 -0.68 26.20 -4.59
C THR A 237 -2.00 25.63 -4.06
N ASP A 238 -2.97 25.37 -4.95
CA ASP A 238 -4.26 24.78 -4.58
C ASP A 238 -4.10 23.33 -4.10
N ASP A 239 -3.17 22.58 -4.70
CA ASP A 239 -2.86 21.23 -4.23
C ASP A 239 -2.04 21.25 -2.93
N PHE A 240 -1.14 22.23 -2.77
CA PHE A 240 -0.44 22.44 -1.50
C PHE A 240 -1.42 22.67 -0.34
N ASP A 241 -2.45 23.50 -0.53
CA ASP A 241 -3.42 23.83 0.53
C ASP A 241 -4.22 22.63 1.03
N LYS A 242 -4.43 21.62 0.18
CA LYS A 242 -5.08 20.35 0.55
C LYS A 242 -4.22 19.50 1.50
N GLN A 243 -2.94 19.84 1.67
CA GLN A 243 -1.94 19.06 2.41
C GLN A 243 -1.67 19.59 3.83
N ALA A 244 -2.62 20.32 4.42
CA ALA A 244 -2.46 20.88 5.77
C ALA A 244 -2.10 19.84 6.85
N LYS A 245 -2.59 18.59 6.72
CA LYS A 245 -2.27 17.50 7.65
C LYS A 245 -0.80 17.07 7.53
N GLN A 246 -0.30 16.95 6.30
CA GLN A 246 1.09 16.60 5.99
C GLN A 246 2.03 17.70 6.47
N ALA A 247 1.71 18.96 6.19
CA ALA A 247 2.48 20.10 6.67
C ALA A 247 2.59 20.11 8.21
N LYS A 248 1.47 19.84 8.92
CA LYS A 248 1.47 19.73 10.39
C LYS A 248 2.34 18.57 10.90
N TYR A 249 2.34 17.43 10.21
CA TYR A 249 3.24 16.33 10.54
C TYR A 249 4.71 16.76 10.42
N LEU A 250 5.08 17.38 9.31
CA LEU A 250 6.47 17.78 9.01
C LEU A 250 7.02 18.84 9.98
N GLN A 251 6.17 19.67 10.57
CA GLN A 251 6.59 20.64 11.61
C GLN A 251 7.17 19.97 12.86
N ASN A 252 6.78 18.72 13.13
CA ASN A 252 7.18 17.98 14.33
C ASN A 252 8.12 16.80 14.03
N ALA A 253 8.41 16.54 12.75
CA ALA A 253 9.25 15.41 12.33
C ALA A 253 10.73 15.77 12.39
N GLU A 254 11.59 14.80 12.72
CA GLU A 254 13.04 14.96 12.64
C GLU A 254 13.50 14.77 11.18
N LEU A 255 13.52 15.85 10.41
CA LEU A 255 13.81 15.80 8.97
C LEU A 255 15.30 15.88 8.63
N LYS A 256 16.16 16.08 9.63
CA LYS A 256 17.64 16.12 9.47
C LYS A 256 18.06 17.01 8.29
N HIS A 257 18.79 16.48 7.30
CA HIS A 257 19.24 17.26 6.14
C HIS A 257 18.11 17.72 5.22
N TRP A 258 16.92 17.09 5.30
CA TRP A 258 15.74 17.52 4.54
C TRP A 258 15.03 18.73 5.15
N GLN A 259 15.40 19.15 6.37
CA GLN A 259 14.74 20.25 7.09
C GLN A 259 14.72 21.56 6.29
N LYS A 260 15.84 21.91 5.63
CA LYS A 260 15.91 23.15 4.82
C LYS A 260 14.91 23.13 3.67
N LEU A 261 14.83 22.00 2.97
CA LEU A 261 13.89 21.84 1.86
C LEU A 261 12.45 21.83 2.37
N ALA A 262 12.17 21.18 3.50
CA ALA A 262 10.85 21.18 4.13
C ALA A 262 10.35 22.58 4.51
N VAL A 263 11.25 23.43 5.05
CA VAL A 263 10.94 24.84 5.35
C VAL A 263 10.64 25.59 4.05
N TRP A 264 11.47 25.40 3.02
CA TRP A 264 11.27 26.05 1.71
C TRP A 264 9.93 25.68 1.07
N LEU A 265 9.57 24.39 1.08
CA LEU A 265 8.28 23.89 0.56
C LEU A 265 7.11 24.62 1.22
N ASN A 266 7.14 24.76 2.55
CA ASN A 266 6.07 25.39 3.30
C ASN A 266 6.01 26.91 3.07
N GLN A 267 7.17 27.58 3.10
CA GLN A 267 7.24 29.03 2.90
C GLN A 267 6.73 29.46 1.53
N HIS A 268 7.03 28.68 0.49
CA HIS A 268 6.66 29.01 -0.89
C HIS A 268 5.43 28.25 -1.40
N ARG A 269 4.77 27.46 -0.54
CA ARG A 269 3.56 26.68 -0.87
C ARG A 269 3.78 25.79 -2.10
N ILE A 270 4.83 24.97 -2.03
CA ILE A 270 5.30 24.16 -3.14
C ILE A 270 4.55 22.84 -3.21
N SER A 271 3.85 22.61 -4.31
CA SER A 271 3.43 21.30 -4.78
C SER A 271 3.80 21.11 -6.25
N ILE A 272 4.93 20.44 -6.50
CA ILE A 272 5.40 20.09 -7.84
C ILE A 272 5.31 18.59 -8.03
N LYS A 273 4.54 18.17 -9.03
CA LYS A 273 4.29 16.75 -9.31
C LYS A 273 5.46 16.09 -10.04
N GLN A 274 5.71 14.81 -9.77
CA GLN A 274 6.75 14.02 -10.45
C GLN A 274 6.65 14.09 -11.97
N GLN A 275 5.44 14.13 -12.52
CA GLN A 275 5.17 14.28 -13.94
C GLN A 275 5.79 15.56 -14.51
N HIS A 276 5.73 16.68 -13.78
CA HIS A 276 6.39 17.92 -14.18
C HIS A 276 7.91 17.78 -14.17
N LEU A 277 8.48 17.10 -13.17
CA LEU A 277 9.93 16.86 -13.10
C LEU A 277 10.43 16.12 -14.35
N LEU A 278 9.69 15.10 -14.79
CA LEU A 278 9.99 14.33 -16.00
C LEU A 278 9.71 15.12 -17.29
N HIS A 279 8.57 15.79 -17.39
CA HIS A 279 8.18 16.56 -18.58
C HIS A 279 9.19 17.67 -18.90
N HIS A 280 9.60 18.43 -17.88
CA HIS A 280 10.60 19.49 -18.02
C HIS A 280 12.05 18.97 -18.04
N ARG A 281 12.25 17.65 -17.97
CA ARG A 281 13.57 16.99 -17.96
C ARG A 281 14.53 17.61 -16.94
N LEU A 282 14.02 17.85 -15.73
CA LEU A 282 14.83 18.42 -14.66
C LEU A 282 15.89 17.41 -14.23
N GLU A 283 17.12 17.88 -14.03
CA GLU A 283 18.18 17.08 -13.44
C GLU A 283 17.80 16.74 -12.00
N LEU A 284 17.85 15.45 -11.65
CA LEU A 284 17.56 14.97 -10.32
C LEU A 284 18.85 14.67 -9.57
N VAL A 285 18.84 14.95 -8.26
CA VAL A 285 19.98 14.73 -7.36
C VAL A 285 19.52 14.05 -6.08
N LEU A 286 20.45 13.35 -5.44
CA LEU A 286 20.22 12.71 -4.15
C LEU A 286 20.40 13.72 -3.02
N LEU A 287 19.36 13.90 -2.21
CA LEU A 287 19.45 14.59 -0.94
C LEU A 287 19.48 13.55 0.18
N ALA A 288 20.65 13.36 0.80
CA ALA A 288 20.80 12.44 1.94
C ALA A 288 19.88 12.84 3.10
N TYR A 289 19.37 11.85 3.83
CA TYR A 289 18.60 12.08 5.05
C TYR A 289 19.51 12.48 6.21
N SER A 290 20.64 11.79 6.40
CA SER A 290 21.66 12.05 7.43
C SER A 290 23.06 11.98 6.87
#